data_AF-A0A966K806-F1
#
_entry.id   AF-A0A966K806-F1
#
_cell.length_a   1.000
_cell.length_b   1.000
_cell.length_c   1.000
_cell.angle_alpha   90.00
_cell.angle_beta   90.00
_cell.angle_gamma   90.00
#
_symmetry.space_group_name_H-M   'P 1'
#
loop_
_entity.id
_entity.type
_entity.pdbx_description
1 polymer ?
#
loop_
_entity_poly.entity_id
_entity_poly.type
_entity_poly.pdbx_seq_one_letter_code
_entity_poly.pdbx_strand_id
1 'polypeptide(L)'
;MIHKRLFDRNEQQGITRYWHENTDTGEVTIETQQDVTAVIEANKAIYNAQDEKANWKGEWHLVASIPESLYYKMKAEGKIDDQEYMKRWLNDSDNQFFRTRPGKV
;
A
#
# COMPACT_ATOMS: atom_id res chain seq x y z
N MET A 1 5.27 15.26 -27.29
CA MET A 1 6.37 14.79 -26.40
C MET A 1 5.84 14.78 -24.98
N ILE A 2 6.17 13.77 -24.17
CA ILE A 2 5.75 13.73 -22.76
C ILE A 2 6.81 14.42 -21.92
N HIS A 3 6.47 15.55 -21.31
CA HIS A 3 7.37 16.22 -20.37
C HIS A 3 7.07 15.73 -18.95
N LYS A 4 8.09 15.17 -18.30
CA LYS A 4 8.02 14.74 -16.89
C LYS A 4 8.59 15.85 -16.02
N ARG A 5 7.80 16.37 -15.09
CA ARG A 5 8.22 17.37 -14.10
C ARG A 5 7.90 16.89 -12.70
N LEU A 6 8.81 17.10 -11.75
CA LEU A 6 8.51 16.85 -10.34
C LEU A 6 7.43 17.85 -9.90
N PHE A 7 6.30 17.33 -9.42
CA PHE A 7 5.17 18.14 -8.97
C PHE A 7 5.24 18.38 -7.47
N ASP A 8 5.45 17.32 -6.69
CA ASP A 8 5.43 17.37 -5.24
C ASP A 8 6.27 16.23 -4.65
N ARG A 9 6.98 16.50 -3.54
CA ARG A 9 7.76 15.49 -2.81
C ARG A 9 7.48 15.62 -1.32
N ASN A 10 6.84 14.61 -0.76
CA ASN A 10 6.62 14.48 0.67
C ASN A 10 7.67 13.53 1.25
N GLU A 11 8.71 14.11 1.88
CA GLU A 11 9.83 13.36 2.46
C GLU A 11 9.43 12.54 3.70
N GLN A 12 8.41 12.97 4.45
CA GLN A 12 7.95 12.23 5.63
C GLN A 12 7.23 10.94 5.27
N GLN A 13 6.57 10.90 4.11
CA GLN A 13 5.79 9.75 3.65
C GLN A 13 6.45 8.99 2.48
N GLY A 14 7.60 9.46 1.99
CA GLY A 14 8.30 8.88 0.84
C GLY A 14 7.51 8.96 -0.47
N ILE A 15 6.58 9.91 -0.58
CA ILE A 15 5.71 10.07 -1.74
C ILE A 15 6.32 11.11 -2.68
N THR A 16 6.54 10.73 -3.93
CA THR A 16 6.99 11.60 -5.00
C THR A 16 5.94 11.62 -6.11
N ARG A 17 5.40 12.79 -6.42
CA ARG A 17 4.43 12.98 -7.49
C ARG A 17 5.10 13.62 -8.69
N TYR A 18 4.90 13.01 -9.85
CA TYR A 18 5.36 13.53 -11.13
C TYR A 18 4.17 13.98 -11.97
N TRP A 19 4.32 15.14 -12.57
CA TRP A 19 3.43 15.66 -13.59
C TRP A 19 3.92 15.21 -14.96
N HIS A 20 3.06 14.56 -15.71
CA HIS A 20 3.29 14.20 -17.11
C HIS A 20 2.35 15.03 -17.98
N GLU A 21 2.91 15.96 -18.75
CA GLU A 21 2.16 16.71 -19.76
C GLU A 21 2.49 16.15 -21.15
N ASN A 22 1.47 15.73 -21.89
CA ASN A 22 1.62 15.35 -23.27
C ASN A 22 1.33 16.56 -24.17
N THR A 23 2.38 17.15 -24.73
CA THR A 23 2.29 18.37 -25.54
C THR A 23 1.59 18.15 -26.89
N ASP A 24 1.39 16.90 -27.33
CA ASP A 24 0.74 16.57 -28.60
C ASP A 24 -0.78 16.40 -28.45
N THR A 25 -1.24 15.85 -27.33
CA THR A 25 -2.66 15.56 -27.09
C THR A 25 -3.31 16.50 -26.06
N GLY A 26 -2.50 17.28 -25.33
CA GLY A 26 -2.97 18.09 -24.20
C GLY A 26 -3.34 17.26 -22.97
N GLU A 27 -3.05 15.96 -22.96
CA GLU A 27 -3.36 15.08 -21.84
C GLU A 27 -2.40 15.32 -20.69
N VAL A 28 -2.96 15.38 -19.48
CA VAL A 28 -2.23 15.56 -18.23
C VAL A 28 -2.45 14.35 -17.35
N THR A 29 -1.35 13.70 -16.98
CA THR A 29 -1.36 12.52 -16.11
C THR A 29 -0.48 12.77 -14.90
N ILE A 30 -0.97 12.44 -13.70
CA ILE A 30 -0.23 12.58 -12.45
C ILE A 30 0.20 11.18 -12.00
N GLU A 31 1.51 10.93 -12.03
CA GLU A 31 2.11 9.70 -11.51
C GLU A 31 2.44 9.91 -10.03
N THR A 32 1.90 9.07 -9.15
CA THR A 32 2.27 9.07 -7.72
C THR A 32 3.12 7.84 -7.46
N GLN A 33 4.39 8.06 -7.11
CA GLN A 33 5.32 7.02 -6.72
C GLN A 33 5.54 7.10 -5.20
N GLN A 34 5.28 6.03 -4.47
CA GLN A 34 5.63 5.95 -3.04
C GLN A 34 6.69 4.88 -2.83
N ASP A 35 7.76 5.23 -2.12
CA ASP A 35 8.68 4.22 -1.61
C ASP A 35 8.02 3.48 -0.43
N VAL A 36 7.79 2.18 -0.60
CA VAL A 36 7.12 1.34 0.40
C VAL A 36 8.10 0.43 1.16
N THR A 37 9.40 0.59 0.91
CA THR A 37 10.45 -0.31 1.44
C THR A 37 10.42 -0.36 2.96
N ALA A 38 10.36 0.80 3.61
CA ALA A 38 10.29 0.92 5.07
C ALA A 38 9.03 0.26 5.66
N VAL A 39 7.90 0.34 4.96
CA VAL A 39 6.64 -0.29 5.40
C VAL A 39 6.74 -1.81 5.28
N ILE A 40 7.30 -2.31 4.19
CA ILE A 40 7.50 -3.75 3.97
C ILE A 40 8.48 -4.33 5.01
N GLU A 41 9.57 -3.63 5.30
CA GLU A 41 10.54 -4.06 6.32
C GLU A 41 9.93 -4.05 7.73
N ALA A 42 9.18 -3.01 8.08
CA ALA A 42 8.46 -2.95 9.35
C ALA A 42 7.44 -4.10 9.46
N ASN A 43 6.70 -4.37 8.38
CA ASN A 43 5.73 -5.46 8.34
C ASN A 43 6.40 -6.83 8.49
N LYS A 44 7.54 -7.03 7.82
CA LYS A 44 8.34 -8.25 7.93
C LYS A 44 8.90 -8.43 9.34
N ALA A 45 9.34 -7.34 9.97
CA ALA A 45 9.81 -7.37 11.36
C ALA A 45 8.67 -7.78 12.32
N ILE A 46 7.46 -7.21 12.13
CA ILE A 46 6.28 -7.59 12.90
C ILE A 46 5.89 -9.04 12.61
N TYR A 47 5.89 -9.46 11.35
CA TYR A 47 5.59 -10.82 10.93
C TYR A 47 6.51 -11.84 11.60
N ASN A 48 7.82 -11.58 11.60
CA ASN A 48 8.81 -12.44 12.25
C ASN A 48 8.72 -12.40 13.78
N ALA A 49 8.28 -11.29 14.36
CA ALA A 49 8.07 -11.15 15.80
C ALA A 49 6.76 -11.80 16.29
N GLN A 50 5.83 -12.13 15.39
CA GLN A 50 4.59 -12.84 15.73
C GLN A 50 4.84 -14.34 15.72
N ASP A 51 4.87 -14.92 16.92
CA ASP A 51 5.00 -16.37 17.12
C ASP A 51 3.73 -17.09 16.64
N GLU A 52 3.85 -18.07 15.74
CA GLU A 52 2.72 -18.86 15.20
C GLU A 52 1.86 -19.54 16.28
N LYS A 53 2.38 -19.68 17.52
CA LYS A 53 1.66 -20.26 18.67
C LYS A 53 0.98 -19.22 19.56
N ALA A 54 1.16 -17.92 19.31
CA ALA A 54 0.41 -16.88 19.98
C ALA A 54 -1.04 -16.94 19.48
N ASN A 55 -1.82 -17.80 20.15
CA ASN A 55 -3.25 -18.02 19.98
C ASN A 55 -3.98 -16.76 19.50
N TRP A 56 -5.01 -16.94 18.66
CA TRP A 56 -6.06 -15.97 18.34
C TRP A 56 -6.87 -15.62 19.60
N LYS A 57 -6.21 -15.19 20.67
CA LYS A 57 -6.77 -14.86 21.98
C LYS A 57 -6.44 -13.40 22.26
N GLY A 58 -6.97 -12.53 21.41
CA GLY A 58 -7.03 -11.09 21.60
C GLY A 58 -8.13 -10.51 20.73
N GLU A 59 -8.92 -9.58 21.26
CA GLU A 59 -10.02 -8.94 20.51
C GLU A 59 -9.52 -8.08 19.34
N TRP A 60 -8.24 -7.69 19.33
CA TRP A 60 -7.65 -6.82 18.31
C TRP A 60 -6.33 -7.39 17.80
N HIS A 61 -6.31 -7.80 16.54
CA HIS A 61 -5.12 -8.28 15.85
C HIS A 61 -4.79 -7.37 14.67
N LEU A 62 -3.55 -6.88 14.61
CA LEU A 62 -3.02 -6.24 13.40
C LEU A 62 -2.80 -7.32 12.34
N VAL A 63 -3.67 -7.34 11.33
CA VAL A 63 -3.68 -8.34 10.24
C VAL A 63 -2.73 -7.93 9.11
N ALA A 64 -2.74 -6.65 8.78
CA ALA A 64 -1.91 -6.06 7.74
C ALA A 64 -1.72 -4.57 8.04
N SER A 65 -0.62 -4.01 7.54
CA SER A 65 -0.37 -2.58 7.55
C SER A 65 -0.02 -2.15 6.13
N ILE A 66 -0.86 -1.31 5.56
CA ILE A 66 -0.72 -0.83 4.19
C ILE A 66 -0.23 0.62 4.18
N PRO A 67 0.57 1.02 3.18
CA PRO A 67 0.99 2.39 3.03
C PRO A 67 -0.21 3.30 2.75
N GLU A 68 -0.13 4.54 3.23
CA GLU A 68 -1.23 5.50 3.18
C GLU A 68 -1.70 5.80 1.75
N SER A 69 -0.80 5.86 0.76
CA SER A 69 -1.21 6.12 -0.63
C SER A 69 -2.09 5.01 -1.20
N LEU A 70 -1.78 3.75 -0.86
CA LEU A 70 -2.55 2.61 -1.29
C LEU A 70 -3.91 2.57 -0.59
N TYR A 71 -3.95 2.91 0.70
CA TYR A 71 -5.19 3.09 1.43
C TYR A 71 -6.10 4.12 0.76
N TYR A 72 -5.59 5.32 0.44
CA TYR A 72 -6.39 6.35 -0.21
C TYR A 72 -6.82 5.96 -1.62
N LYS A 73 -5.96 5.26 -2.38
CA LYS A 73 -6.31 4.75 -3.71
C LYS A 73 -7.47 3.76 -3.62
N MET A 74 -7.36 2.76 -2.76
CA MET A 74 -8.42 1.78 -2.54
C MET A 74 -9.69 2.40 -1.98
N LYS A 75 -9.58 3.41 -1.12
CA LYS A 75 -10.72 4.16 -0.58
C LYS A 75 -11.43 4.96 -1.67
N ALA A 76 -10.69 5.61 -2.57
CA ALA A 76 -11.28 6.30 -3.72
C ALA A 76 -11.97 5.32 -4.68
N GLU A 77 -11.46 4.09 -4.80
CA GLU A 77 -12.08 3.01 -5.56
C GLU A 77 -13.22 2.30 -4.80
N GLY A 78 -13.50 2.65 -3.54
CA GLY A 78 -14.52 2.01 -2.70
C GLY A 78 -14.16 0.58 -2.23
N LYS A 79 -12.94 0.12 -2.49
CA LYS A 79 -12.46 -1.25 -2.24
C LYS A 79 -12.10 -1.53 -0.78
N ILE A 80 -11.85 -0.48 0.02
CA ILE A 80 -11.56 -0.60 1.46
C ILE A 80 -12.79 -1.03 2.26
N ASP A 81 -14.00 -0.66 1.81
CA ASP A 81 -15.24 -1.02 2.51
C ASP A 81 -15.67 -2.46 2.17
N ASP A 82 -15.21 -2.97 1.02
CA ASP A 82 -15.48 -4.33 0.55
C ASP A 82 -14.57 -5.36 1.25
N GLN A 83 -15.11 -6.00 2.28
CA GLN A 83 -14.37 -6.98 3.09
C GLN A 83 -13.93 -8.21 2.27
N GLU A 84 -14.70 -8.63 1.27
CA GLU A 84 -14.34 -9.77 0.43
C GLU A 84 -13.14 -9.45 -0.46
N TYR A 85 -13.15 -8.26 -1.08
CA TYR A 85 -12.05 -7.75 -1.87
C TYR A 85 -10.79 -7.62 -1.02
N MET A 86 -10.88 -7.03 0.18
CA MET A 86 -9.73 -6.90 1.06
C MET A 86 -9.15 -8.27 1.45
N LYS A 87 -9.98 -9.26 1.75
CA LYS A 87 -9.50 -10.62 2.04
C LYS A 87 -8.81 -11.26 0.83
N ARG A 88 -9.38 -11.13 -0.36
CA ARG A 88 -8.76 -11.65 -1.60
C ARG A 88 -7.44 -10.94 -1.88
N TRP A 89 -7.44 -9.62 -1.79
CA TRP A 89 -6.27 -8.79 -2.03
C TRP A 89 -5.14 -9.12 -1.05
N LEU A 90 -5.42 -9.26 0.25
CA LEU A 90 -4.42 -9.65 1.25
C LEU A 90 -3.91 -11.09 1.09
N ASN A 91 -4.74 -11.99 0.57
CA ASN A 91 -4.35 -13.38 0.31
C ASN A 91 -3.59 -13.54 -1.03
N ASP A 92 -3.49 -12.49 -1.84
CA ASP A 92 -2.74 -12.52 -3.10
C ASP A 92 -1.23 -12.51 -2.82
N SER A 93 -0.48 -13.33 -3.56
CA SER A 93 0.98 -13.45 -3.39
C SER A 93 1.70 -12.12 -3.58
N ASP A 94 1.18 -11.24 -4.45
CA ASP A 94 1.76 -9.93 -4.73
C ASP A 94 1.44 -8.89 -3.65
N ASN A 95 0.61 -9.21 -2.64
CA ASN A 95 0.29 -8.29 -1.53
C ASN A 95 0.56 -8.91 -0.17
N GLN A 96 1.07 -10.14 -0.14
CA GLN A 96 1.36 -10.87 1.10
C GLN A 96 2.40 -10.14 1.96
N PHE A 97 3.28 -9.33 1.37
CA PHE A 97 4.27 -8.53 2.10
C PHE A 97 3.68 -7.38 2.92
N PHE A 98 2.42 -6.99 2.68
CA PHE A 98 1.70 -6.06 3.53
C PHE A 98 1.14 -6.72 4.80
N ARG A 99 1.16 -8.06 4.85
CA ARG A 99 0.66 -8.80 6.00
C ARG A 99 1.68 -8.85 7.11
N THR A 100 1.19 -8.63 8.32
CA THR A 100 2.00 -8.63 9.55
C THR A 100 1.86 -9.94 10.32
N ARG A 101 1.11 -10.91 9.79
CA ARG A 101 0.86 -12.21 10.45
C ARG A 101 0.77 -13.39 9.47
N PRO A 102 1.25 -14.59 9.86
CA PRO A 102 1.05 -15.84 9.13
C PRO A 102 -0.44 -16.28 9.19
N GLY A 103 -0.94 -16.94 8.14
CA GLY A 103 -2.33 -17.46 8.06
C GLY A 103 -3.03 -17.21 6.71
N LYS A 104 -4.33 -17.47 6.63
CA LYS A 104 -5.22 -16.94 5.58
C LYS A 104 -6.36 -16.19 6.25
N VAL A 105 -6.73 -15.04 5.69
CA VAL A 105 -7.88 -14.23 6.14
C VAL A 105 -9.17 -14.63 5.45
#